data_AF-A0A1J1JL70-F1
#
_entry.id   AF-A0A1J1JL70-F1
#
_cell.length_a   1.000
_cell.length_b   1.000
_cell.length_c   1.000
_cell.angle_alpha   90.00
_cell.angle_beta   90.00
_cell.angle_gamma   90.00
#
_symmetry.space_group_name_H-M   'P 1'
#
loop_
_entity.id
_entity.type
_entity.pdbx_description
1 polymer ?
#
loop_
_entity_poly.entity_id
_entity_poly.type
_entity_poly.pdbx_seq_one_letter_code
_entity_poly.pdbx_strand_id
1 'polypeptide(L)' 'MNLQELKNAAYQLPVHERLLLVESIIHSLSQELRPRPDVPDGVWERLRGSLKTDNVELTDEDVERLKDESLTEKYLK' A
#
# COMPACT_ATOMS: atom_id res chain seq x y z
N MET A 1 -26.01 1.10 -13.28
CA MET A 1 -26.24 2.55 -13.34
C MET A 1 -25.15 3.16 -14.20
N ASN A 2 -25.50 3.91 -15.25
CA ASN A 2 -24.53 4.60 -16.09
C ASN A 2 -24.20 6.01 -15.55
N LEU A 3 -23.18 6.67 -16.08
CA LEU A 3 -22.75 8.01 -15.62
C LEU A 3 -23.83 9.09 -15.79
N GLN A 4 -24.60 9.02 -16.87
CA GLN A 4 -25.70 9.95 -17.17
C GLN A 4 -26.88 9.75 -16.22
N GLU A 5 -27.20 8.50 -15.86
CA GLU A 5 -28.19 8.18 -14.83
C GLU A 5 -27.77 8.71 -13.46
N LEU A 6 -26.49 8.55 -13.08
CA LEU A 6 -25.94 9.09 -11.84
C LEU A 6 -25.98 10.63 -11.81
N LYS A 7 -25.64 11.29 -12.92
CA LYS A 7 -25.74 12.75 -13.03
C LYS A 7 -27.17 13.23 -12.83
N ASN A 8 -28.13 12.57 -13.47
CA ASN A 8 -29.54 12.91 -13.34
C ASN A 8 -30.04 12.69 -11.90
N ALA A 9 -29.64 11.58 -11.27
CA ALA A 9 -29.96 11.32 -9.87
C ALA A 9 -29.36 12.38 -8.93
N ALA A 10 -28.10 12.76 -9.15
CA ALA A 10 -27.44 13.80 -8.35
C ALA A 10 -28.15 15.17 -8.45
N TYR A 11 -28.72 15.51 -9.61
CA TYR A 11 -29.49 16.75 -9.76
C TYR A 11 -30.86 16.74 -9.07
N GLN A 12 -31.43 15.56 -8.82
CA GLN A 12 -32.69 15.42 -8.08
C GLN A 12 -32.52 15.55 -6.56
N LEU A 13 -31.28 15.49 -6.06
CA LEU A 13 -31.00 15.61 -4.64
C LEU A 13 -31.19 17.06 -4.15
N PRO A 14 -31.66 17.24 -2.89
CA PRO A 14 -31.68 18.55 -2.26
C PRO A 14 -30.25 19.10 -2.14
N VAL A 15 -30.13 20.44 -2.04
CA VAL A 15 -28.83 21.14 -2.07
C VAL A 15 -27.84 20.58 -1.04
N HIS A 16 -28.29 20.31 0.18
CA HIS A 16 -27.43 19.81 1.25
C HIS A 16 -26.87 18.41 0.94
N GLU A 17 -27.67 17.51 0.37
CA GLU A 17 -27.22 16.19 -0.06
C GLU A 17 -26.25 16.26 -1.23
N ARG A 18 -26.44 17.22 -2.16
CA ARG A 18 -25.47 17.45 -3.24
C ARG A 18 -24.11 17.90 -2.68
N LEU A 19 -24.10 18.74 -1.66
CA LEU A 19 -22.85 19.16 -1.01
C LEU A 19 -22.16 17.99 -0.30
N LEU A 20 -22.91 17.14 0.41
CA LEU A 20 -22.39 15.90 1.01
C LEU A 20 -21.85 14.93 -0.04
N LEU A 21 -22.51 14.82 -1.19
CA LEU A 21 -22.05 14.00 -2.30
C LEU A 21 -20.72 14.54 -2.87
N VAL A 22 -20.59 15.86 -3.02
CA VAL A 22 -19.32 16.47 -3.45
C VAL A 22 -18.21 16.20 -2.43
N GLU A 23 -18.47 16.37 -1.14
CA GLU A 23 -17.50 16.09 -0.08
C GLU A 23 -17.04 14.63 -0.11
N SER A 24 -17.98 13.68 -0.24
CA SER A 24 -17.64 12.26 -0.30
C SER A 24 -16.83 11.88 -1.54
N ILE A 25 -17.11 12.48 -2.71
CA ILE A 25 -16.30 12.30 -3.92
C ILE A 25 -14.89 12.86 -3.72
N ILE A 26 -14.77 14.08 -3.18
CA ILE A 26 -13.47 14.69 -2.88
C ILE A 26 -12.68 13.80 -1.92
N HIS A 27 -13.34 13.28 -0.87
CA HIS A 27 -12.70 12.38 0.07
C HIS A 27 -12.19 11.11 -0.61
N SER A 28 -13.00 10.45 -1.44
CA SER A 28 -12.61 9.26 -2.20
C SER A 28 -11.37 9.53 -3.06
N LEU A 29 -11.41 10.62 -3.85
CA LEU A 29 -10.28 11.00 -4.70
C LEU A 29 -9.05 11.34 -3.88
N SER A 30 -9.20 11.97 -2.72
CA SER A 30 -8.07 12.28 -1.85
C SER A 30 -7.37 11.02 -1.32
N GLN A 31 -8.08 9.90 -1.14
CA GLN A 31 -7.46 8.64 -0.72
C GLN A 31 -6.69 7.98 -1.85
N GLU A 32 -7.22 8.04 -3.07
CA GLU A 32 -6.56 7.47 -4.26
C GLU A 32 -5.36 8.29 -4.73
N LEU A 33 -5.45 9.62 -4.64
CA LEU A 33 -4.41 10.55 -5.07
C LEU A 33 -3.36 10.80 -3.99
N ARG A 34 -3.52 10.22 -2.79
CA ARG A 34 -2.47 10.30 -1.76
C ARG A 34 -1.18 9.72 -2.35
N PRO A 35 -0.07 10.49 -2.33
CA PRO A 35 1.22 9.91 -2.65
C PRO A 35 1.42 8.72 -1.74
N ARG A 36 1.80 7.58 -2.32
CA ARG A 36 2.20 6.43 -1.53
C ARG A 36 3.34 6.90 -0.62
N PRO A 37 3.25 6.66 0.70
CA PRO A 37 4.35 7.03 1.59
C PRO A 37 5.62 6.36 1.06
N ASP A 38 6.72 7.12 1.04
CA ASP A 38 8.02 6.55 0.72
C ASP A 38 8.28 5.36 1.64
N VAL A 39 8.82 4.29 1.06
CA VAL A 39 9.19 3.11 1.82
C VAL A 39 10.31 3.54 2.77
N PRO A 40 10.14 3.43 4.10
CA PRO A 40 11.19 3.83 5.04
C PRO A 40 12.51 3.12 4.74
N ASP A 41 13.61 3.84 4.88
CA ASP A 41 14.96 3.26 4.74
C ASP A 41 15.11 2.06 5.68
N GLY A 42 15.66 0.95 5.17
CA GLY A 42 15.81 -0.28 5.95
C GLY A 42 14.62 -1.26 5.89
N VAL A 43 13.49 -0.91 5.27
CA VAL A 43 12.33 -1.83 5.18
C VAL A 43 12.64 -3.03 4.30
N TRP A 44 13.37 -2.86 3.21
CA TRP A 44 13.78 -3.96 2.35
C TRP A 44 14.78 -4.89 3.04
N GLU A 45 15.69 -4.33 3.84
CA GLU A 45 16.64 -5.07 4.67
C GLU A 45 15.93 -5.88 5.75
N ARG A 46 14.89 -5.32 6.38
CA ARG A 46 14.07 -6.04 7.38
C ARG A 46 13.18 -7.13 6.78
N LEU A 47 12.83 -6.99 5.51
CA LEU A 47 12.03 -7.98 4.77
C LEU A 47 12.91 -8.97 3.98
N ARG A 48 14.24 -8.85 4.07
CA ARG A 48 15.20 -9.78 3.48
C ARG A 48 14.91 -11.20 3.98
N GLY A 49 14.77 -12.15 3.06
CA GLY A 49 14.40 -13.54 3.35
C GLY A 49 12.89 -13.82 3.50
N SER A 50 12.04 -12.79 3.60
CA SER A 50 10.57 -12.95 3.63
C SER A 50 9.91 -12.67 2.27
N LEU A 51 10.61 -11.94 1.39
CA LEU A 51 10.11 -11.58 0.06
C LEU A 51 10.41 -12.70 -0.94
N LYS A 52 9.41 -13.00 -1.78
CA LYS A 52 9.60 -13.90 -2.93
C LYS A 52 10.56 -13.21 -3.91
N THR A 53 11.74 -13.78 -4.07
CA THR A 53 12.73 -13.30 -5.01
C THR A 53 12.69 -14.21 -6.23
N ASP A 54 12.71 -13.67 -7.44
CA ASP A 54 12.75 -14.45 -8.69
C ASP A 54 14.12 -15.14 -8.92
N ASN A 55 15.06 -14.96 -7.98
CA ASN A 55 16.38 -15.54 -8.07
C ASN A 55 16.40 -16.95 -7.47
N VAL A 56 17.26 -17.78 -8.07
CA VAL A 56 17.49 -19.23 -7.91
C VAL A 56 17.17 -19.79 -6.52
N GLU A 57 16.66 -21.04 -6.49
CA GLU A 57 16.50 -21.85 -5.28
C GLU A 57 17.71 -21.69 -4.36
N LEU A 58 17.52 -20.95 -3.26
CA LEU A 58 18.56 -20.73 -2.26
C LEU A 58 19.00 -22.09 -1.72
N THR A 59 20.29 -22.38 -1.83
CA THR A 59 20.88 -23.58 -1.23
C THR A 59 20.84 -23.48 0.29
N ASP A 60 20.77 -24.63 0.98
CA ASP A 60 20.69 -24.66 2.45
C ASP A 60 21.83 -23.88 3.13
N GLU A 61 23.01 -23.85 2.51
CA GLU A 61 24.17 -23.07 2.97
C GLU A 61 23.96 -21.54 2.91
N ASP A 62 23.23 -21.06 1.91
CA ASP A 62 22.90 -19.63 1.77
C ASP A 62 21.84 -19.22 2.79
N VAL A 63 20.92 -20.14 3.12
CA VAL A 63 19.91 -19.94 4.16
C VAL A 63 20.56 -19.85 5.55
N GLU A 64 21.53 -20.72 5.87
CA GLU A 64 22.26 -20.64 7.14
C GLU A 64 23.07 -19.35 7.26
N ARG A 65 23.71 -18.90 6.17
CA ARG A 65 24.42 -17.62 6.18
C ARG A 65 23.51 -16.43 6.47
N LEU A 66 22.32 -16.39 5.86
CA LEU A 66 21.33 -15.35 6.12
C LEU A 66 20.82 -15.36 7.56
N LYS A 67 20.70 -16.55 8.18
CA LYS A 67 20.33 -16.67 9.61
C LYS A 67 21.43 -16.13 10.51
N ASP A 68 22.69 -16.46 10.25
CA ASP A 68 23.82 -15.99 11.05
C ASP A 68 23.98 -14.47 10.97
N GLU A 69 23.85 -13.88 9.79
CA GLU A 69 23.81 -12.42 9.60
C GLU A 69 22.65 -11.79 10.38
N SER A 70 21.45 -12.38 10.32
CA SER A 70 20.29 -11.87 11.07
C SER A 70 20.46 -11.98 12.59
N LEU A 71 21.08 -13.06 13.08
CA LEU A 71 21.34 -13.29 14.50
C LEU A 71 22.40 -12.34 15.03
N THR A 72 23.48 -12.12 14.27
CA THR A 72 24.52 -11.16 14.64
C THR A 72 23.99 -9.73 14.68
N GLU A 73 23.21 -9.30 13.68
CA GLU A 73 22.56 -7.99 13.71
C GLU A 73 21.61 -7.80 14.89
N LYS A 74 20.92 -8.86 15.33
CA LYS A 74 19.95 -8.80 16.43
C LYS A 74 20.58 -8.77 17.83
N TYR A 75 21.73 -9.44 18.01
CA TYR A 75 22.31 -9.68 19.33
C TYR A 75 23.69 -9.05 19.55
N LEU A 76 24.39 -8.60 18.50
CA LEU A 76 25.74 -8.02 18.57
C LEU A 76 25.81 -6.57 18.09
N LYS A 77 24.69 -5.95 17.73
CA LYS A 77 24.58 -4.55 17.31
C LYS A 77 23.54 -3.82 18.17
#